data_AF-A0A0C9VQF3-F1
#
_entry.id   AF-A0A0C9VQF3-F1
#
_cell.length_a   1.000
_cell.length_b   1.000
_cell.length_c   1.000
_cell.angle_alpha   90.00
_cell.angle_beta   90.00
_cell.angle_gamma   90.00
#
_symmetry.space_group_name_H-M   'P 1'
#
loop_
_entity.id
_entity.type
_entity.pdbx_description
1 polymer ?
#
loop_
_entity_poly.entity_id
_entity_poly.type
_entity_poly.pdbx_seq_one_letter_code
_entity_poly.pdbx_strand_id
1 'polypeptide(L)'
;MTKFVEISLPGPNYIAGPKYFPSNVISGYNAPYHEYTAESWVVYMKQQVEQYAGADVVTAYSAINSGTPKERVWFGYVYRGGHAKPGDFKPAEDVKDAHAYNVEH
;
A
#
# COMPACT_ATOMS: atom_id res chain seq x y z
N MET A 1 -3.05 -18.10 -10.25
CA MET A 1 -4.02 -17.58 -9.25
C MET A 1 -3.20 -16.67 -8.40
N THR A 2 -3.55 -15.40 -8.33
CA THR A 2 -2.73 -14.40 -7.65
C THR A 2 -2.61 -14.74 -6.17
N LYS A 3 -1.38 -14.91 -5.70
CA LYS A 3 -1.03 -15.16 -4.31
C LYS A 3 -0.40 -13.90 -3.72
N PHE A 4 -0.82 -13.56 -2.51
CA PHE A 4 -0.34 -12.40 -1.78
C PHE A 4 0.51 -12.87 -0.60
N VAL A 5 1.81 -12.59 -0.63
CA VAL A 5 2.74 -12.94 0.46
C VAL A 5 3.00 -11.70 1.29
N GLU A 6 2.57 -11.73 2.56
CA GLU A 6 2.74 -10.61 3.48
C GLU A 6 4.22 -10.31 3.73
N ILE A 7 4.54 -9.01 3.73
CA ILE A 7 5.86 -8.51 4.09
C ILE A 7 5.80 -8.07 5.55
N SER A 8 6.62 -8.66 6.41
CA SER A 8 6.71 -8.28 7.81
C SER A 8 7.35 -6.88 7.92
N LEU A 9 6.52 -5.85 8.09
CA LEU A 9 6.96 -4.49 8.33
C LEU A 9 7.41 -4.33 9.79
N PRO A 10 8.41 -3.48 10.10
CA PRO A 10 8.86 -3.27 11.48
C PRO A 10 7.84 -2.60 12.39
N GLY A 11 6.78 -2.02 11.82
CA GLY A 11 5.71 -1.33 12.56
C GLY A 11 4.57 -0.86 11.65
N PRO A 12 3.52 -0.28 12.23
CA PRO A 12 2.30 0.11 11.50
C PRO A 12 2.43 1.42 10.71
N ASN A 13 3.56 2.11 10.83
CA ASN A 13 3.80 3.47 10.33
C ASN A 13 4.84 3.49 9.21
N TYR A 14 4.74 2.55 8.26
CA TYR A 14 5.70 2.38 7.17
C TYR A 14 5.06 2.59 5.80
N ILE A 15 5.84 3.17 4.88
CA ILE A 15 5.46 3.35 3.47
C ILE A 15 6.57 2.84 2.55
N ALA A 16 6.24 2.64 1.29
CA ALA A 16 7.21 2.23 0.29
C ALA A 16 8.31 3.29 0.12
N GLY A 17 9.55 2.83 0.02
CA GLY A 17 10.74 3.66 -0.16
C GLY A 17 11.03 4.01 -1.62
N PRO A 18 12.21 4.62 -1.90
CA PRO A 18 12.59 5.14 -3.21
C PRO A 18 12.66 4.10 -4.34
N LYS A 19 12.77 2.80 -4.01
CA LYS A 19 12.69 1.72 -5.00
C LYS A 19 11.35 1.73 -5.76
N TYR A 20 10.28 2.12 -5.07
CA TYR A 20 8.91 2.05 -5.58
C TYR A 20 8.33 3.45 -5.88
N PHE A 21 8.54 4.40 -4.98
CA PHE A 21 8.00 5.75 -5.13
C PHE A 21 9.04 6.75 -5.67
N PRO A 22 8.69 7.60 -6.66
CA PRO A 22 7.43 7.64 -7.41
C PRO A 22 7.41 6.76 -8.68
N SER A 23 8.57 6.36 -9.18
CA SER A 23 8.73 5.90 -10.58
C SER A 23 8.13 4.53 -10.90
N ASN A 24 7.83 3.72 -9.89
CA ASN A 24 7.36 2.34 -10.03
C ASN A 24 5.92 2.14 -9.54
N VAL A 25 5.21 3.23 -9.26
CA VAL A 25 3.76 3.20 -9.02
C VAL A 25 3.05 2.86 -10.34
N ILE A 26 2.25 1.81 -10.34
CA ILE A 26 1.31 1.49 -11.43
C ILE A 26 0.03 2.30 -11.25
N SER A 27 -0.52 2.27 -10.03
CA SER A 27 -1.79 2.91 -9.69
C SER A 27 -1.85 3.26 -8.21
N GLY A 28 -2.62 4.30 -7.90
CA GLY A 28 -2.87 4.77 -6.54
C GLY A 28 -4.36 4.95 -6.29
N TYR A 29 -4.80 4.56 -5.10
CA TYR A 29 -6.18 4.59 -4.65
C TYR A 29 -6.27 5.30 -3.31
N ASN A 30 -7.40 5.96 -3.07
CA ASN A 30 -7.75 6.49 -1.77
C ASN A 30 -9.25 6.35 -1.51
N ALA A 31 -9.63 6.42 -0.23
CA ALA A 31 -11.02 6.45 0.19
C ALA A 31 -11.18 7.18 1.53
N PRO A 32 -12.37 7.75 1.83
CA PRO A 32 -12.65 8.33 3.13
C PRO A 32 -12.42 7.32 4.26
N TYR A 33 -11.81 7.75 5.38
CA TYR A 33 -11.41 6.84 6.45
C TYR A 33 -12.59 6.07 7.08
N HIS A 34 -13.77 6.67 7.13
CA HIS A 34 -14.96 6.06 7.75
C HIS A 34 -15.62 4.95 6.92
N GLU A 35 -15.25 4.79 5.65
CA GLU A 35 -15.86 3.78 4.76
C GLU A 35 -15.20 2.40 4.88
N TYR A 36 -13.99 2.32 5.42
CA TYR A 36 -13.22 1.08 5.50
C TYR A 36 -12.56 0.89 6.86
N THR A 37 -12.26 -0.37 7.19
CA THR A 37 -11.30 -0.76 8.21
C THR A 37 -9.97 -1.11 7.53
N ALA A 38 -8.91 -1.30 8.31
CA ALA A 38 -7.63 -1.77 7.76
C ALA A 38 -7.80 -3.08 6.97
N GLU A 39 -8.59 -4.02 7.51
CA GLU A 39 -8.87 -5.31 6.88
C GLU A 39 -9.65 -5.15 5.58
N SER A 40 -10.76 -4.40 5.57
CA SER A 40 -11.56 -4.24 4.35
C SER A 40 -10.82 -3.43 3.28
N TRP A 41 -9.95 -2.51 3.68
CA TRP A 41 -9.08 -1.78 2.76
C TRP A 41 -8.00 -2.69 2.13
N VAL A 42 -7.39 -3.58 2.91
CA VAL A 42 -6.45 -4.60 2.36
C VAL A 42 -7.16 -5.50 1.35
N VAL A 43 -8.38 -5.96 1.64
CA VAL A 43 -9.18 -6.77 0.72
C VAL A 43 -9.45 -6.01 -0.58
N TYR A 44 -9.89 -4.75 -0.48
CA TYR A 44 -10.11 -3.89 -1.65
C TYR A 44 -8.83 -3.74 -2.48
N MET A 45 -7.69 -3.48 -1.85
CA MET A 45 -6.42 -3.29 -2.56
C MET A 45 -5.94 -4.56 -3.26
N LYS A 46 -6.15 -5.75 -2.67
CA LYS A 46 -5.86 -7.03 -3.34
C LYS A 46 -6.74 -7.24 -4.58
N GLN A 47 -8.01 -6.82 -4.55
CA GLN A 47 -8.87 -6.85 -5.74
C GLN A 47 -8.38 -5.89 -6.83
N GLN A 48 -7.82 -4.74 -6.47
CA GLN A 48 -7.25 -3.81 -7.46
C GLN A 48 -6.03 -4.42 -8.18
N VAL A 49 -5.22 -5.24 -7.49
CA VAL A 49 -4.04 -5.90 -8.09
C VAL A 49 -4.41 -6.80 -9.27
N GLU A 50 -5.56 -7.46 -9.23
CA GLU A 50 -5.99 -8.39 -10.30
C GLU A 50 -6.15 -7.72 -11.68
N GLN A 51 -6.22 -6.39 -11.72
CA GLN A 51 -6.27 -5.62 -12.97
C GLN A 51 -4.90 -5.46 -13.64
N TYR A 52 -3.82 -5.84 -12.95
CA TYR A 52 -2.44 -5.53 -13.34
C TYR A 52 -1.56 -6.78 -13.39
N ALA A 53 -1.41 -7.36 -14.58
CA ALA A 53 -0.52 -8.51 -14.81
C ALA A 53 0.96 -8.25 -14.45
N GLY A 54 1.39 -6.98 -14.39
CA GLY A 54 2.75 -6.57 -14.00
C GLY A 54 2.88 -6.09 -12.56
N ALA A 55 1.89 -6.33 -11.71
CA ALA A 55 1.97 -5.99 -10.30
C ALA A 55 2.92 -6.94 -9.56
N ASP A 56 3.87 -6.35 -8.83
CA ASP A 56 4.84 -7.06 -8.00
C ASP A 56 4.57 -6.85 -6.51
N VAL A 57 4.03 -5.68 -6.14
CA VAL A 57 3.82 -5.27 -4.75
C VAL A 57 2.53 -4.47 -4.62
N VAL A 58 1.82 -4.64 -3.50
CA VAL A 58 0.71 -3.77 -3.09
C VAL A 58 0.89 -3.30 -1.66
N THR A 59 0.63 -2.01 -1.40
CA THR A 59 0.55 -1.45 -0.04
C THR A 59 -0.82 -0.90 0.25
N ALA A 60 -1.22 -0.95 1.51
CA ALA A 60 -2.46 -0.41 2.05
C ALA A 60 -2.17 0.22 3.42
N TYR A 61 -2.60 1.46 3.67
CA TYR A 61 -2.39 2.16 4.94
C TYR A 61 -3.38 3.33 5.10
N SER A 62 -3.50 3.90 6.29
CA SER A 62 -4.15 5.20 6.49
C SER A 62 -3.11 6.29 6.77
N ALA A 63 -3.33 7.50 6.28
CA ALA A 63 -2.49 8.65 6.58
C ALA A 63 -3.28 9.95 6.59
N ILE A 64 -2.68 11.03 7.07
CA ILE A 64 -3.23 12.38 6.93
C ILE A 64 -2.99 12.85 5.48
N ASN A 65 -4.04 13.25 4.78
CA ASN A 65 -3.93 13.74 3.41
C ASN A 65 -3.15 15.08 3.35
N SER A 66 -2.64 15.42 2.17
CA SER A 66 -1.99 16.71 1.92
C SER A 66 -2.98 17.84 1.57
N GLY A 67 -4.28 17.52 1.45
CA GLY A 67 -5.35 18.45 1.12
C GLY A 67 -5.80 19.34 2.28
N THR A 68 -6.76 20.23 2.00
CA THR A 68 -7.48 21.02 3.02
C THR A 68 -8.98 20.71 2.89
N PRO A 69 -9.66 20.27 3.96
CA PRO A 69 -9.13 20.04 5.30
C PRO A 69 -8.15 18.86 5.37
N LYS A 70 -7.24 18.91 6.34
CA LYS A 70 -6.38 17.76 6.67
C LYS A 70 -7.20 16.72 7.40
N GLU A 71 -7.39 15.57 6.78
CA GLU A 71 -8.18 14.46 7.30
C GLU A 71 -7.43 13.14 7.14
N ARG A 72 -7.77 12.18 8.00
CA ARG A 72 -7.30 10.81 7.84
C ARG A 72 -8.07 10.19 6.68
N VAL A 73 -7.35 9.54 5.78
CA VAL A 73 -7.93 8.79 4.65
C VAL A 73 -7.17 7.48 4.46
N TRP A 74 -7.78 6.54 3.75
CA TRP A 74 -7.14 5.34 3.29
C TRP A 74 -6.34 5.62 2.02
N PHE A 75 -5.16 5.01 1.93
CA PHE A 75 -4.28 5.04 0.77
C PHE A 75 -3.85 3.63 0.40
N GLY A 76 -3.75 3.37 -0.89
CA GLY A 76 -3.21 2.13 -1.39
C GLY A 76 -2.55 2.32 -2.73
N TYR A 77 -1.52 1.52 -2.99
CA TYR A 77 -0.71 1.65 -4.19
C TYR A 77 -0.31 0.28 -4.69
N VAL A 78 -0.36 0.13 -6.00
CA VAL A 78 0.12 -1.05 -6.72
C VAL A 78 1.41 -0.67 -7.42
N TYR A 79 2.43 -1.51 -7.31
CA TYR A 79 3.77 -1.23 -7.83
C TYR A 79 4.27 -2.36 -8.72
N ARG A 80 5.18 -1.98 -9.63
CA ARG A 80 6.11 -2.88 -10.33
C ARG A 80 7.53 -2.71 -9.79
N GLY A 81 8.49 -3.45 -10.35
CA GLY A 81 9.91 -3.31 -10.03
C GLY A 81 10.45 -4.43 -9.14
N GLY A 82 9.79 -5.59 -9.18
CA GLY A 82 10.15 -6.80 -8.45
C GLY A 82 9.66 -6.80 -7.00
N HIS A 83 9.72 -7.99 -6.39
CA HIS A 83 9.32 -8.20 -4.99
C HIS A 83 10.08 -7.31 -4.02
N ALA A 84 9.38 -6.89 -2.99
CA ALA A 84 9.90 -6.09 -1.90
C ALA A 84 10.46 -6.95 -0.77
N LYS A 85 11.42 -6.37 -0.05
CA LYS A 85 11.90 -6.82 1.25
C LYS A 85 11.60 -5.75 2.31
N PRO A 86 11.63 -6.06 3.62
CA PRO A 86 11.35 -5.07 4.67
C PRO A 86 12.19 -3.79 4.58
N GLY A 87 13.45 -3.88 4.15
CA GLY A 87 14.34 -2.73 3.95
C GLY A 87 13.99 -1.81 2.78
N ASP A 88 13.03 -2.18 1.93
CA ASP A 88 12.51 -1.33 0.86
C ASP A 88 11.44 -0.35 1.36
N PHE A 89 11.08 -0.39 2.65
CA PHE A 89 10.11 0.47 3.31
C PHE A 89 10.80 1.42 4.30
N LYS A 90 10.17 2.55 4.57
CA LYS A 90 10.67 3.57 5.51
C LYS A 90 9.55 4.02 6.46
N PRO A 91 9.89 4.42 7.70
CA PRO A 91 8.91 4.98 8.62
C PRO A 91 8.36 6.33 8.13
N ALA A 92 7.11 6.61 8.46
CA ALA A 92 6.42 7.87 8.17
C ALA A 92 5.43 8.18 9.31
N GLU A 93 5.55 9.36 9.91
CA GLU A 93 4.91 9.72 11.19
C GLU A 93 3.38 9.66 11.16
N ASP A 94 2.75 10.16 10.10
CA ASP A 94 1.29 10.26 9.99
C ASP A 94 0.60 8.95 9.54
N VAL A 95 1.40 7.94 9.22
CA VAL A 95 0.94 6.66 8.66
C VAL A 95 0.55 5.71 9.78
N LYS A 96 -0.57 5.02 9.60
CA LYS A 96 -1.07 3.96 10.47
C LYS A 96 -1.56 2.78 9.63
N ASP A 97 -1.72 1.64 10.30
CA ASP A 97 -2.35 0.44 9.72
C ASP A 97 -1.67 -0.01 8.41
N ALA A 98 -0.34 0.10 8.35
CA ALA A 98 0.42 -0.24 7.16
C ALA A 98 0.48 -1.77 6.95
N HIS A 99 0.07 -2.19 5.75
CA HIS A 99 0.21 -3.53 5.22
C HIS A 99 0.89 -3.50 3.86
N ALA A 100 1.71 -4.51 3.59
CA ALA A 100 2.38 -4.67 2.31
C ALA A 100 2.45 -6.14 1.91
N TYR A 101 2.25 -6.43 0.63
CA TYR A 101 2.27 -7.79 0.10
C TYR A 101 3.06 -7.85 -1.20
N ASN A 102 3.87 -8.89 -1.36
CA ASN A 102 4.38 -9.32 -2.66
C ASN A 102 3.28 -10.06 -3.41
N VAL A 103 3.23 -9.84 -4.73
CA VAL A 103 2.27 -10.45 -5.64
C VAL A 103 2.98 -11.57 -6.42
N GLU A 104 2.43 -12.77 -6.36
CA GLU A 104 2.92 -13.96 -7.07
C GLU A 104 1.80 -14.44 -8.01
N HIS A 105 2.09 -14.55 -9.32
CA HIS A 105 1.11 -14.94 -10.36
C HIS A 105 1.08 -16.45 -10.61
#